data_AF-A0A8B8EIM6-F1
#
_entry.id   AF-A0A8B8EIM6-F1
#
_cell.length_a   1.000
_cell.length_b   1.000
_cell.length_c   1.000
_cell.angle_alpha   90.00
_cell.angle_beta   90.00
_cell.angle_gamma   90.00
#
_symmetry.space_group_name_H-M   'P 1'
#
loop_
_entity.id
_entity.type
_entity.pdbx_description
1 polymer ?
#
loop_
_entity_poly.entity_id
_entity_poly.type
_entity_poly.pdbx_seq_one_letter_code
_entity_poly.pdbx_strand_id
1 'polypeptide(L)'
;MCFVSEELVVLCDGAGKVHVCCTGDRNSSQQWKVLFSNEPLENKTPFVLIDAVLHSIDSVYKLQCLCVHVIDCDAEQKDKYKSTHITVIEWITFSSGDKNTWVYERSRRLYGRRPFDYAALTKDGLALIVGAEGEFVFEYDSMKPVRDEEPMETASNEQDKKEPEYTWSQNTEEITALFTLPSGLTKADIYYTLSHDYIDFGIKNGKHLLKGQLYGDVEVETSTWTIQNQRVELNLTKVEDQVWPQIVVGDNRGEMTMDPVMIAQIHERLAGLTSDQMNPDPDEGKEKPYNSQQLEDCDVYPEDDSTLMRFDGDTHKITHKTNTGSHQFLFFAALGKDKPPALCLRHDVDGIVWQPENECKEMQSPWQHVSTFNAFGYVQASKQNRKFTVCAPDCSFAVICDIWRHAYVYRQPAAISSPLRNRKDGRQVNTVAKQQVVSLECTDHIYGVRTTAQTLFILTESVLYAVHIN
;
A
#
# COMPACT_ATOMS: atom_id res chain seq x y z
N MET A 1 -16.86 19.02 6.46
CA MET A 1 -16.23 20.35 6.61
C MET A 1 -14.78 20.16 7.02
N CYS A 2 -13.86 21.01 6.54
CA CYS A 2 -12.43 20.93 6.85
C CYS A 2 -11.85 22.32 7.10
N PHE A 3 -11.19 22.53 8.24
CA PHE A 3 -10.45 23.76 8.52
C PHE A 3 -9.08 23.66 7.87
N VAL A 4 -8.77 24.55 6.93
CA VAL A 4 -7.54 24.48 6.12
C VAL A 4 -6.51 25.54 6.51
N SER A 5 -6.91 26.53 7.31
CA SER A 5 -6.01 27.48 7.97
C SER A 5 -6.68 28.06 9.23
N GLU A 6 -6.08 29.06 9.85
CA GLU A 6 -6.68 29.81 10.98
C GLU A 6 -7.91 30.61 10.58
N GLU A 7 -8.00 31.01 9.30
CA GLU A 7 -9.04 31.93 8.80
C GLU A 7 -9.97 31.28 7.77
N LEU A 8 -9.63 30.10 7.23
CA LEU A 8 -10.41 29.47 6.16
C LEU A 8 -10.95 28.09 6.55
N VAL A 9 -12.17 27.84 6.12
CA VAL A 9 -12.85 26.55 6.21
C VAL A 9 -13.47 26.19 4.86
N VAL A 10 -13.40 24.91 4.52
CA VAL A 10 -14.08 24.34 3.36
C VAL A 10 -15.29 23.57 3.84
N LEU A 11 -16.45 23.89 3.29
CA LEU A 11 -17.72 23.24 3.57
C LEU A 11 -18.19 22.50 2.31
N CYS A 12 -18.82 21.36 2.51
CA CYS A 12 -19.60 20.69 1.49
C CYS A 12 -21.04 20.61 1.99
N ASP A 13 -22.01 20.93 1.13
CA ASP A 13 -23.43 20.90 1.45
C ASP A 13 -24.06 19.50 1.30
N GLY A 14 -23.29 18.53 0.80
CA GLY A 14 -23.77 17.18 0.50
C GLY A 14 -24.71 17.09 -0.71
N ALA A 15 -24.97 18.21 -1.39
CA ALA A 15 -25.87 18.34 -2.53
C ALA A 15 -25.13 18.78 -3.81
N GLY A 16 -23.81 18.62 -3.83
CA GLY A 16 -22.96 18.85 -4.99
C GLY A 16 -22.18 20.16 -4.97
N LYS A 17 -22.14 20.92 -3.87
CA LYS A 17 -21.37 22.17 -3.77
C LYS A 17 -20.26 22.13 -2.74
N VAL A 18 -19.14 22.74 -3.13
CA VAL A 18 -18.06 23.13 -2.22
C VAL A 18 -18.14 24.64 -1.99
N HIS A 19 -18.02 25.05 -0.73
CA HIS A 19 -17.94 26.43 -0.30
C HIS A 19 -16.61 26.69 0.41
N VAL A 20 -15.94 27.78 0.05
CA VAL A 20 -14.79 28.30 0.82
C VAL A 20 -15.29 29.47 1.63
N CYS A 21 -15.14 29.41 2.95
CA CYS A 21 -15.60 30.46 3.86
C CYS A 21 -14.43 31.03 4.68
N CYS A 22 -14.46 32.35 4.85
CA CYS A 22 -13.63 33.05 5.83
C CYS A 22 -14.31 32.98 7.19
N THR A 23 -13.61 32.41 8.17
CA THR A 23 -14.08 32.29 9.56
C THR A 23 -13.79 33.53 10.39
N GLY A 24 -12.87 34.41 9.94
CA GLY A 24 -12.34 35.49 10.76
C GLY A 24 -11.69 34.96 12.05
N ASP A 25 -11.72 35.76 13.11
CA ASP A 25 -11.26 35.34 14.44
C ASP A 25 -12.27 34.37 15.08
N ARG A 26 -11.87 33.11 15.21
CA ARG A 26 -12.69 32.02 15.76
C ARG A 26 -12.96 32.14 17.26
N ASN A 27 -12.25 33.02 17.97
CA ASN A 27 -12.56 33.33 19.36
C ASN A 27 -13.73 34.32 19.49
N SER A 28 -14.15 34.91 18.38
CA SER A 28 -15.28 35.83 18.31
C SER A 28 -16.49 35.15 17.65
N SER A 29 -17.70 35.52 18.07
CA SER A 29 -18.95 34.99 17.49
C SER A 29 -19.31 35.68 16.16
N GLN A 30 -18.35 35.84 15.26
CA GLN A 30 -18.57 36.45 13.95
C GLN A 30 -19.22 35.47 12.98
N GLN A 31 -20.08 35.99 12.10
CA GLN A 31 -20.65 35.21 11.02
C GLN A 31 -19.59 34.92 9.96
N TRP A 32 -19.51 33.66 9.55
CA TRP A 32 -18.58 33.25 8.49
C TRP A 32 -19.03 33.81 7.14
N LYS A 33 -18.07 34.34 6.38
CA LYS A 33 -18.33 34.90 5.05
C LYS A 33 -17.99 33.88 3.98
N VAL A 34 -18.95 33.54 3.12
CA VAL A 34 -18.68 32.72 1.94
C VAL A 34 -17.86 33.55 0.95
N LEU A 35 -16.64 33.09 0.64
CA LEU A 35 -15.74 33.72 -0.33
C LEU A 35 -15.95 33.13 -1.73
N PHE A 36 -16.20 31.83 -1.80
CA PHE A 36 -16.34 31.10 -3.05
C PHE A 36 -17.34 29.95 -2.92
N SER A 37 -18.02 29.63 -4.00
CA SER A 37 -18.94 28.50 -4.10
C SER A 37 -18.91 27.93 -5.51
N ASN A 38 -18.81 26.62 -5.63
CA ASN A 38 -18.70 25.93 -6.91
C ASN A 38 -19.39 24.57 -6.86
N GLU A 39 -19.92 24.13 -8.00
CA GLU A 39 -20.40 22.77 -8.25
C GLU A 39 -19.28 22.06 -9.04
N PRO A 40 -18.29 21.43 -8.37
CA PRO A 40 -17.08 20.97 -9.05
C PRO A 40 -17.29 19.68 -9.86
N LEU A 41 -18.37 18.96 -9.59
CA LEU A 41 -18.70 17.70 -10.27
C LEU A 41 -19.84 17.92 -11.26
N GLU A 42 -19.80 17.17 -12.36
CA GLU A 42 -20.87 17.17 -13.35
C GLU A 42 -22.20 16.68 -12.76
N ASN A 43 -23.30 17.07 -13.39
CA ASN A 43 -24.66 16.66 -13.05
C ASN A 43 -25.10 16.93 -11.60
N LYS A 44 -24.39 17.81 -10.87
CA LYS A 44 -24.64 18.12 -9.46
C LYS A 44 -24.61 16.87 -8.58
N THR A 45 -23.69 15.96 -8.90
CA THR A 45 -23.52 14.71 -8.16
C THR A 45 -23.31 15.00 -6.68
N PRO A 46 -24.12 14.43 -5.76
CA PRO A 46 -23.90 14.54 -4.33
C PRO A 46 -22.56 13.90 -3.92
N PHE A 47 -21.79 14.56 -3.06
CA PHE A 47 -20.53 14.03 -2.55
C PHE A 47 -20.29 14.46 -1.10
N VAL A 48 -19.36 13.78 -0.44
CA VAL A 48 -18.88 14.12 0.89
C VAL A 48 -17.45 14.63 0.79
N LEU A 49 -17.16 15.76 1.46
CA LEU A 49 -15.78 16.24 1.63
C LEU A 49 -15.12 15.49 2.78
N ILE A 50 -14.06 14.73 2.48
CA ILE A 50 -13.34 13.90 3.47
C ILE A 50 -12.05 14.55 3.96
N ASP A 51 -11.36 15.31 3.11
CA ASP A 51 -10.14 16.05 3.48
C ASP A 51 -9.97 17.30 2.63
N ALA A 52 -9.25 18.28 3.15
CA ALA A 52 -8.83 19.46 2.39
C ALA A 52 -7.53 20.04 2.95
N VAL A 53 -6.67 20.52 2.06
CA VAL A 53 -5.35 21.07 2.39
C VAL A 53 -5.12 22.36 1.62
N LEU A 54 -4.65 23.39 2.33
CA LEU A 54 -4.21 24.65 1.74
C LEU A 54 -2.69 24.74 1.80
N HIS A 55 -2.06 24.94 0.65
CA HIS A 55 -0.63 25.21 0.54
C HIS A 55 -0.39 26.37 -0.45
N SER A 56 0.87 26.78 -0.62
CA SER A 56 1.25 27.83 -1.57
C SER A 56 2.45 27.42 -2.40
N ILE A 57 2.39 27.66 -3.71
CA ILE A 57 3.46 27.43 -4.68
C ILE A 57 3.65 28.74 -5.44
N ASP A 58 4.88 29.26 -5.49
CA ASP A 58 5.22 30.50 -6.21
C ASP A 58 4.27 31.69 -5.90
N SER A 59 3.98 31.89 -4.62
CA SER A 59 3.04 32.91 -4.12
C SER A 59 1.58 32.75 -4.55
N VAL A 60 1.22 31.64 -5.19
CA VAL A 60 -0.17 31.26 -5.49
C VAL A 60 -0.65 30.23 -4.47
N TYR A 61 -1.80 30.50 -3.85
CA TYR A 61 -2.43 29.56 -2.94
C TYR A 61 -3.15 28.47 -3.71
N LYS A 62 -2.97 27.23 -3.28
CA LYS A 62 -3.58 26.02 -3.83
C LYS A 62 -4.39 25.35 -2.74
N LEU A 63 -5.69 25.27 -2.96
CA LEU A 63 -6.61 24.54 -2.10
C LEU A 63 -6.94 23.20 -2.76
N GLN A 64 -6.48 22.14 -2.13
CA GLN A 64 -6.77 20.77 -2.51
C GLN A 64 -7.98 20.28 -1.71
N CYS A 65 -8.97 19.72 -2.39
CA CYS A 65 -10.19 19.17 -1.78
C CYS A 65 -10.36 17.73 -2.23
N LEU A 66 -10.59 16.83 -1.27
CA LEU A 66 -10.82 15.42 -1.52
C LEU A 66 -12.30 15.12 -1.27
N CYS A 67 -13.04 14.90 -2.35
CA CYS A 67 -14.47 14.65 -2.36
C CYS A 67 -14.74 13.19 -2.74
N VAL A 68 -15.75 12.59 -2.14
CA VAL A 68 -16.08 11.17 -2.35
C VAL A 68 -17.55 11.01 -2.66
N HIS A 69 -17.84 10.17 -3.64
CA HIS A 69 -19.18 9.72 -3.96
C HIS A 69 -19.16 8.29 -4.48
N VAL A 70 -20.33 7.71 -4.70
CA VAL A 70 -20.49 6.35 -5.24
C VAL A 70 -21.28 6.46 -6.55
N ILE A 71 -20.90 5.65 -7.54
CA ILE A 71 -21.61 5.55 -8.82
C ILE A 71 -22.03 4.11 -9.10
N ASP A 72 -23.12 3.96 -9.84
CA ASP A 72 -23.52 2.68 -10.42
C ASP A 72 -22.62 2.35 -11.61
N CYS A 73 -22.14 1.11 -11.68
CA CYS A 73 -21.32 0.66 -12.81
C CYS A 73 -22.17 0.47 -14.08
N ASP A 74 -21.66 0.94 -15.20
CA ASP A 74 -22.12 0.50 -16.52
C ASP A 74 -21.67 -0.94 -16.85
N ALA A 75 -21.99 -1.44 -18.04
CA ALA A 75 -21.66 -2.82 -18.43
C ALA A 75 -20.15 -3.08 -18.52
N GLU A 76 -19.37 -2.10 -18.96
CA GLU A 76 -17.91 -2.20 -19.10
C GLU A 76 -17.23 -2.14 -17.74
N GLN A 77 -17.68 -1.22 -16.88
CA GLN A 77 -17.21 -1.08 -15.51
C GLN A 77 -17.54 -2.29 -14.65
N LYS A 78 -18.69 -2.93 -14.85
CA LYS A 78 -19.04 -4.19 -14.17
C LYS A 78 -18.06 -5.31 -14.51
N ASP A 79 -17.62 -5.38 -15.75
CA ASP A 79 -16.63 -6.37 -16.19
C ASP A 79 -15.24 -6.04 -15.62
N LYS A 80 -14.81 -4.77 -15.74
CA LYS A 80 -13.50 -4.29 -15.27
C LYS A 80 -13.33 -4.42 -13.75
N TYR A 81 -14.30 -3.98 -12.96
CA TYR A 81 -14.19 -3.91 -11.49
C TYR A 81 -14.88 -5.07 -10.76
N LYS A 82 -15.61 -5.94 -11.48
CA LYS A 82 -16.40 -7.05 -10.92
C LYS A 82 -17.31 -6.60 -9.77
N SER A 83 -17.83 -5.38 -9.86
CA SER A 83 -18.68 -4.75 -8.83
C SER A 83 -19.86 -4.04 -9.49
N THR A 84 -20.97 -3.94 -8.75
CA THR A 84 -22.16 -3.20 -9.18
C THR A 84 -22.05 -1.70 -8.94
N HIS A 85 -21.18 -1.28 -8.00
CA HIS A 85 -20.93 0.11 -7.65
C HIS A 85 -19.42 0.37 -7.53
N ILE A 86 -19.02 1.60 -7.77
CA ILE A 86 -17.63 2.06 -7.61
C ILE A 86 -17.60 3.23 -6.63
N THR A 87 -16.62 3.20 -5.72
CA THR A 87 -16.25 4.35 -4.91
C THR A 87 -15.39 5.28 -5.76
N VAL A 88 -15.80 6.54 -5.87
CA VAL A 88 -15.09 7.56 -6.63
C VAL A 88 -14.46 8.56 -5.67
N ILE A 89 -13.15 8.76 -5.80
CA ILE A 89 -12.43 9.84 -5.12
C ILE A 89 -12.15 10.93 -6.15
N GLU A 90 -12.73 12.11 -5.94
CA GLU A 90 -12.53 13.32 -6.73
C GLU A 90 -11.56 14.26 -5.97
N TRP A 91 -10.37 14.41 -6.52
CA TRP A 91 -9.34 15.30 -6.02
C TRP A 91 -9.30 16.59 -6.84
N ILE A 92 -9.93 17.63 -6.27
CA ILE A 92 -10.14 18.92 -6.90
C ILE A 92 -9.12 19.93 -6.39
N THR A 93 -8.56 20.74 -7.29
CA THR A 93 -7.67 21.86 -6.98
C THR A 93 -8.34 23.18 -7.34
N PHE A 94 -8.37 24.09 -6.37
CA PHE A 94 -8.67 25.51 -6.59
C PHE A 94 -7.41 26.35 -6.39
N SER A 95 -7.22 27.40 -7.19
CA SER A 95 -6.15 28.38 -6.97
C SER A 95 -6.68 29.76 -6.62
N SER A 96 -5.85 30.51 -5.89
CA SER A 96 -6.10 31.91 -5.54
C SER A 96 -4.80 32.68 -5.38
N GLY A 97 -4.74 33.91 -5.89
CA GLY A 97 -3.61 34.81 -5.65
C GLY A 97 -3.70 35.56 -4.31
N ASP A 98 -4.90 35.67 -3.73
CA ASP A 98 -5.20 36.56 -2.60
C ASP A 98 -5.98 35.89 -1.46
N LYS A 99 -6.24 34.57 -1.56
CA LYS A 99 -7.12 33.75 -0.69
C LYS A 99 -8.61 34.14 -0.69
N ASN A 100 -9.01 35.15 -1.45
CA ASN A 100 -10.38 35.64 -1.52
C ASN A 100 -11.06 35.22 -2.81
N THR A 101 -10.35 35.32 -3.93
CA THR A 101 -10.85 34.99 -5.26
C THR A 101 -10.30 33.63 -5.65
N TRP A 102 -11.18 32.63 -5.74
CA TRP A 102 -10.81 31.25 -6.04
C TRP A 102 -11.25 30.87 -7.46
N VAL A 103 -10.43 30.08 -8.14
CA VAL A 103 -10.68 29.56 -9.48
C VAL A 103 -10.51 28.04 -9.47
N TYR A 104 -11.43 27.33 -10.12
CA TYR A 104 -11.29 25.89 -10.36
C TYR A 104 -10.15 25.64 -11.35
N GLU A 105 -9.17 24.82 -10.97
CA GLU A 105 -7.95 24.62 -11.75
C GLU A 105 -7.81 23.21 -12.32
N ARG A 106 -8.09 22.18 -11.51
CA ARG A 106 -7.84 20.78 -11.88
C ARG A 106 -8.80 19.82 -11.17
N SER A 107 -9.28 18.80 -11.88
CA SER A 107 -9.87 17.59 -11.29
C SER A 107 -8.97 16.41 -11.54
N ARG A 108 -8.89 15.52 -10.56
CA ARG A 108 -8.32 14.18 -10.68
C ARG A 108 -9.31 13.18 -10.09
N ARG A 109 -9.46 12.02 -10.72
CA ARG A 109 -10.43 11.00 -10.32
C ARG A 109 -9.75 9.66 -10.13
N LEU A 110 -10.06 9.02 -9.01
CA LEU A 110 -9.67 7.64 -8.75
C LEU A 110 -10.91 6.76 -8.54
N TYR A 111 -10.86 5.54 -9.05
CA TYR A 111 -11.89 4.51 -8.83
C TYR A 111 -11.37 3.42 -7.93
N GLY A 112 -12.20 3.01 -6.98
CA GLY A 112 -12.00 1.82 -6.16
C GLY A 112 -13.25 0.96 -6.17
N ARG A 113 -13.08 -0.35 -6.36
CA ARG A 113 -14.20 -1.31 -6.40
C ARG A 113 -14.89 -1.51 -5.04
N ARG A 114 -14.19 -1.21 -3.94
CA ARG A 114 -14.68 -1.25 -2.55
C ARG A 114 -14.59 0.17 -1.94
N PRO A 115 -15.23 0.41 -0.79
CA PRO A 115 -14.94 1.59 0.03
C PRO A 115 -13.47 1.60 0.50
N PHE A 116 -12.95 2.79 0.80
CA PHE A 116 -11.67 2.94 1.51
C PHE A 116 -11.91 3.02 3.02
N ASP A 117 -10.91 2.59 3.79
CA ASP A 117 -10.87 2.77 5.24
C ASP A 117 -10.22 4.10 5.62
N TYR A 118 -9.25 4.54 4.81
CA TYR A 118 -8.46 5.74 5.03
C TYR A 118 -8.21 6.46 3.72
N ALA A 119 -8.38 7.78 3.70
CA ALA A 119 -7.96 8.63 2.58
C ALA A 119 -7.60 10.03 3.08
N ALA A 120 -6.41 10.52 2.72
CA ALA A 120 -5.95 11.85 3.13
C ALA A 120 -4.91 12.42 2.18
N LEU A 121 -4.86 13.75 2.11
CA LEU A 121 -3.85 14.50 1.34
C LEU A 121 -2.61 14.77 2.20
N THR A 122 -1.44 14.73 1.57
CA THR A 122 -0.23 15.29 2.17
C THR A 122 -0.38 16.80 2.34
N LYS A 123 0.27 17.39 3.34
CA LYS A 123 0.11 18.82 3.67
C LYS A 123 0.73 19.77 2.65
N ASP A 124 1.64 19.26 1.81
CA ASP A 124 2.11 19.95 0.60
C ASP A 124 1.08 19.87 -0.55
N GLY A 125 0.02 19.06 -0.42
CA GLY A 125 -1.03 18.87 -1.41
C GLY A 125 -0.56 18.22 -2.71
N LEU A 126 0.57 17.51 -2.69
CA LEU A 126 1.18 16.87 -3.86
C LEU A 126 0.86 15.38 -3.97
N ALA A 127 0.51 14.72 -2.87
CA ALA A 127 0.20 13.30 -2.84
C ALA A 127 -1.11 12.98 -2.10
N LEU A 128 -1.73 11.88 -2.51
CA LEU A 128 -2.90 11.29 -1.90
C LEU A 128 -2.52 9.94 -1.30
N ILE A 129 -2.90 9.70 -0.05
CA ILE A 129 -2.72 8.42 0.62
C ILE A 129 -4.07 7.75 0.73
N VAL A 130 -4.19 6.50 0.29
CA VAL A 130 -5.42 5.70 0.40
C VAL A 130 -5.11 4.36 1.03
N GLY A 131 -5.85 4.00 2.07
CA GLY A 131 -5.89 2.68 2.68
C GLY A 131 -7.24 2.03 2.39
N ALA A 132 -7.25 0.89 1.71
CA ALA A 132 -8.48 0.22 1.31
C ALA A 132 -8.28 -1.30 1.11
N GLU A 133 -9.39 -2.03 1.19
CA GLU A 133 -9.49 -3.40 0.70
C GLU A 133 -9.58 -3.39 -0.84
N GLY A 134 -8.50 -3.82 -1.50
CA GLY A 134 -8.33 -3.68 -2.95
C GLY A 134 -7.78 -2.33 -3.40
N GLU A 135 -7.63 -2.18 -4.71
CA GLU A 135 -6.87 -1.08 -5.29
C GLU A 135 -7.74 0.11 -5.73
N PHE A 136 -7.16 1.29 -5.60
CA PHE A 136 -7.65 2.52 -6.22
C PHE A 136 -6.75 2.87 -7.40
N VAL A 137 -7.34 3.24 -8.53
CA VAL A 137 -6.62 3.54 -9.77
C VAL A 137 -7.04 4.91 -10.27
N PHE A 138 -6.08 5.71 -10.76
CA PHE A 138 -6.40 6.96 -11.45
C PHE A 138 -7.07 6.66 -12.78
N GLU A 139 -8.14 7.37 -13.09
CA GLU A 139 -8.93 7.17 -14.31
C GLU A 139 -9.08 8.46 -15.11
N TYR A 140 -8.94 9.61 -14.45
CA TYR A 140 -9.07 10.90 -15.12
C TYR A 140 -8.25 11.97 -14.42
N ASP A 141 -7.72 12.88 -15.23
CA ASP A 141 -7.12 14.13 -14.78
C ASP A 141 -7.28 15.18 -15.87
N SER A 142 -7.88 16.32 -15.50
CA SER A 142 -8.27 17.37 -16.44
C SER A 142 -7.10 18.15 -17.05
N MET A 143 -5.89 18.02 -16.49
CA MET A 143 -4.69 18.75 -16.90
C MET A 143 -3.60 17.84 -17.45
N LYS A 144 -3.41 16.66 -16.86
CA LYS A 144 -2.39 15.69 -17.27
C LYS A 144 -3.08 14.36 -17.55
N PRO A 145 -3.21 13.90 -18.81
CA PRO A 145 -3.86 12.63 -19.10
C PRO A 145 -3.23 11.48 -18.30
N VAL A 146 -4.08 10.69 -17.63
CA VAL A 146 -3.65 9.45 -16.98
C VAL A 146 -3.18 8.52 -18.09
N ARG A 147 -1.95 8.03 -17.97
CA ARG A 147 -1.42 7.05 -18.91
C ARG A 147 -1.77 5.68 -18.37
N ASP A 148 -2.32 4.83 -19.22
CA ASP A 148 -2.44 3.41 -18.91
C ASP A 148 -1.01 2.86 -18.75
N GLU A 149 -0.64 2.53 -17.52
CA GLU A 149 0.50 1.65 -17.30
C GLU A 149 0.02 0.26 -17.70
N GLU A 150 0.65 -0.33 -18.71
CA GLU A 150 0.53 -1.78 -18.92
C GLU A 150 0.80 -2.46 -17.57
N PRO A 151 -0.05 -3.43 -17.16
CA PRO A 151 -0.01 -3.99 -15.82
C PRO A 151 1.41 -4.37 -15.47
N MET A 152 1.95 -3.63 -14.50
CA MET A 152 3.27 -3.82 -13.95
C MET A 152 3.24 -5.18 -13.25
N GLU A 153 3.70 -6.21 -13.95
CA GLU A 153 3.99 -7.50 -13.33
C GLU A 153 4.89 -7.22 -12.12
N THR A 154 4.46 -7.75 -10.98
CA THR A 154 5.10 -7.68 -9.67
C THR A 154 6.60 -7.56 -9.78
N ALA A 155 7.15 -6.47 -9.22
CA ALA A 155 8.56 -6.17 -9.16
C ALA A 155 9.41 -7.35 -8.66
N SER A 156 9.94 -8.14 -9.60
CA SER A 156 11.29 -8.68 -9.51
C SER A 156 12.20 -7.73 -10.27
N ASN A 157 13.32 -7.34 -9.65
CA ASN A 157 14.34 -6.51 -10.28
C ASN A 157 14.91 -7.20 -11.52
N GLU A 158 14.36 -6.94 -12.71
CA GLU A 158 15.01 -7.24 -13.98
C GLU A 158 15.09 -5.96 -14.81
N GLN A 159 16.17 -5.22 -14.60
CA GLN A 159 16.64 -4.24 -15.59
C GLN A 159 16.86 -4.97 -16.91
N ASP A 160 16.20 -4.52 -17.98
CA ASP A 160 16.57 -4.73 -19.39
C ASP A 160 17.20 -6.11 -19.71
N LYS A 161 16.47 -7.20 -19.55
CA LYS A 161 16.82 -8.44 -20.26
C LYS A 161 16.05 -8.51 -21.56
N LYS A 162 16.71 -8.07 -22.64
CA LYS A 162 16.53 -8.76 -23.93
C LYS A 162 16.60 -10.26 -23.65
N GLU A 163 15.67 -11.05 -24.19
CA GLU A 163 15.75 -12.51 -24.13
C GLU A 163 17.18 -12.96 -24.43
N PRO A 164 17.82 -13.77 -23.56
CA PRO A 164 19.20 -14.16 -23.74
C PRO A 164 19.34 -14.94 -25.04
N GLU A 165 20.41 -14.67 -25.80
CA GLU A 165 20.61 -15.34 -27.10
C GLU A 165 20.92 -16.84 -26.93
N TYR A 166 21.38 -17.23 -25.74
CA TYR A 166 21.63 -18.60 -25.34
C TYR A 166 21.56 -18.73 -23.81
N THR A 167 21.24 -19.92 -23.32
CA THR A 167 21.33 -20.24 -21.89
C THR A 167 22.50 -21.18 -21.65
N TRP A 168 23.08 -21.14 -20.46
CA TRP A 168 24.18 -22.04 -20.13
C TRP A 168 24.22 -22.40 -18.65
N SER A 169 24.77 -23.56 -18.35
CA SER A 169 24.97 -24.07 -17.00
C SER A 169 26.37 -24.64 -16.87
N GLN A 170 26.85 -24.81 -15.64
CA GLN A 170 28.14 -25.43 -15.39
C GLN A 170 28.12 -26.23 -14.09
N ASN A 171 29.00 -27.20 -14.01
CA ASN A 171 29.47 -27.78 -12.74
C ASN A 171 30.97 -27.48 -12.58
N THR A 172 31.66 -28.17 -11.68
CA THR A 172 33.11 -27.97 -11.47
C THR A 172 33.95 -28.38 -12.67
N GLU A 173 33.48 -29.34 -13.48
CA GLU A 173 34.25 -30.02 -14.54
C GLU A 173 33.81 -29.61 -15.95
N GLU A 174 32.55 -29.21 -16.15
CA GLU A 174 31.94 -29.03 -17.47
C GLU A 174 31.05 -27.78 -17.56
N ILE A 175 30.88 -27.27 -18.78
CA ILE A 175 29.93 -26.21 -19.16
C ILE A 175 29.03 -26.75 -20.27
N THR A 176 27.73 -26.55 -20.11
CA THR A 176 26.72 -26.87 -21.13
C THR A 176 26.03 -25.58 -21.58
N ALA A 177 26.09 -25.26 -22.88
CA ALA A 177 25.44 -24.09 -23.46
C ALA A 177 24.40 -24.49 -24.52
N LEU A 178 23.20 -23.92 -24.44
CA LEU A 178 22.07 -24.21 -25.31
C LEU A 178 21.70 -22.99 -26.16
N PHE A 179 21.67 -23.20 -27.48
CA PHE A 179 21.32 -22.20 -28.48
C PHE A 179 20.06 -22.62 -29.24
N THR A 180 19.20 -21.66 -29.61
CA THR A 180 18.04 -21.89 -30.48
C THR A 180 18.30 -21.31 -31.87
N LEU A 181 18.22 -22.16 -32.91
CA LEU A 181 18.48 -21.80 -34.30
C LEU A 181 17.20 -21.65 -35.14
N PRO A 182 17.23 -20.87 -36.24
CA PRO A 182 16.13 -20.82 -37.21
C PRO A 182 15.80 -22.19 -37.82
N SER A 183 14.52 -22.42 -38.14
CA SER A 183 14.03 -23.66 -38.74
C SER A 183 14.68 -23.99 -40.09
N GLY A 184 15.04 -25.26 -40.31
CA GLY A 184 15.55 -25.76 -41.59
C GLY A 184 17.07 -25.90 -41.68
N LEU A 185 17.81 -25.60 -40.62
CA LEU A 185 19.26 -25.79 -40.54
C LEU A 185 19.62 -27.23 -40.16
N THR A 186 20.70 -27.74 -40.75
CA THR A 186 21.24 -29.07 -40.49
C THR A 186 22.66 -29.01 -39.96
N LYS A 187 23.21 -30.15 -39.52
CA LYS A 187 24.60 -30.25 -39.04
C LYS A 187 25.63 -29.69 -40.05
N ALA A 188 25.34 -29.75 -41.35
CA ALA A 188 26.25 -29.27 -42.39
C ALA A 188 26.38 -27.74 -42.44
N ASP A 189 25.40 -27.02 -41.88
CA ASP A 189 25.30 -25.55 -41.92
C ASP A 189 25.98 -24.90 -40.71
N ILE A 190 26.44 -25.69 -39.73
CA ILE A 190 27.15 -25.22 -38.55
C ILE A 190 28.65 -25.38 -38.76
N TYR A 191 29.42 -24.40 -38.31
CA TYR A 191 30.86 -24.52 -38.18
C TYR A 191 31.23 -24.47 -36.69
N TYR A 192 32.24 -25.24 -36.33
CA TYR A 192 32.75 -25.38 -34.97
C TYR A 192 34.27 -25.44 -35.03
N THR A 193 34.92 -24.51 -34.34
CA THR A 193 36.37 -24.47 -34.19
C THR A 193 36.67 -24.15 -32.73
N LEU A 194 37.39 -25.06 -32.07
CA LEU A 194 37.76 -24.94 -30.67
C LEU A 194 39.28 -25.11 -30.56
N SER A 195 39.91 -24.21 -29.82
CA SER A 195 41.25 -24.37 -29.26
C SER A 195 41.17 -24.35 -27.73
N HIS A 196 42.29 -24.62 -27.08
CA HIS A 196 42.39 -24.72 -25.62
C HIS A 196 41.79 -23.51 -24.88
N ASP A 197 41.87 -22.32 -25.45
CA ASP A 197 41.49 -21.06 -24.81
C ASP A 197 40.58 -20.16 -25.69
N TYR A 198 40.11 -20.66 -26.84
CA TYR A 198 39.33 -19.87 -27.79
C TYR A 198 38.31 -20.71 -28.56
N ILE A 199 37.13 -20.12 -28.80
CA ILE A 199 36.05 -20.75 -29.57
C ILE A 199 35.58 -19.86 -30.72
N ASP A 200 35.27 -20.46 -31.86
CA ASP A 200 34.46 -19.87 -32.93
C ASP A 200 33.39 -20.89 -33.36
N PHE A 201 32.15 -20.62 -32.97
CA PHE A 201 31.01 -21.50 -33.17
C PHE A 201 29.83 -20.72 -33.74
N GLY A 202 29.23 -21.20 -34.83
CA GLY A 202 28.13 -20.48 -35.47
C GLY A 202 27.57 -21.11 -36.73
N ILE A 203 26.72 -20.36 -37.44
CA ILE A 203 26.10 -20.76 -38.70
C ILE A 203 26.98 -20.27 -39.86
N LYS A 204 27.29 -21.14 -40.83
CA LYS A 204 28.04 -20.80 -42.05
C LYS A 204 27.30 -19.71 -42.82
N ASN A 205 28.01 -18.64 -43.20
CA ASN A 205 27.46 -17.47 -43.87
C ASN A 205 26.32 -16.77 -43.10
N GLY A 206 26.21 -17.03 -41.80
CA GLY A 206 25.17 -16.49 -40.92
C GLY A 206 25.75 -15.83 -39.67
N LYS A 207 25.07 -16.01 -38.54
CA LYS A 207 25.42 -15.40 -37.25
C LYS A 207 26.42 -16.27 -36.46
N HIS A 208 27.37 -15.62 -35.78
CA HIS A 208 28.21 -16.22 -34.75
C HIS A 208 27.37 -16.51 -33.49
N LEU A 209 27.33 -17.77 -33.05
CA LEU A 209 26.63 -18.16 -31.83
C LEU A 209 27.50 -17.82 -30.62
N LEU A 210 28.75 -18.30 -30.62
CA LEU A 210 29.73 -18.03 -29.58
C LEU A 210 31.12 -17.86 -30.21
N LYS A 211 31.77 -16.72 -29.97
CA LYS A 211 33.07 -16.40 -30.57
C LYS A 211 33.92 -15.54 -29.66
N GLY A 212 35.13 -16.00 -29.36
CA GLY A 212 36.10 -15.24 -28.60
C GLY A 212 36.95 -16.10 -27.67
N GLN A 213 37.73 -15.42 -26.83
CA GLN A 213 38.55 -16.03 -25.79
C GLN A 213 37.66 -16.66 -24.71
N LEU A 214 37.87 -17.93 -24.40
CA LEU A 214 37.22 -18.60 -23.29
C LEU A 214 37.73 -18.04 -21.95
N TYR A 215 36.93 -18.16 -20.89
CA TYR A 215 37.34 -17.66 -19.57
C TYR A 215 38.50 -18.45 -18.95
N GLY A 216 38.60 -19.74 -19.27
CA GLY A 216 39.71 -20.61 -18.89
C GLY A 216 39.97 -21.67 -19.96
N ASP A 217 40.85 -22.60 -19.62
CA ASP A 217 41.31 -23.64 -20.53
C ASP A 217 40.34 -24.84 -20.60
N VAL A 218 40.14 -25.38 -21.81
CA VAL A 218 39.26 -26.53 -22.09
C VAL A 218 39.97 -27.68 -22.80
N GLU A 219 39.54 -28.90 -22.51
CA GLU A 219 40.00 -30.11 -23.17
C GLU A 219 39.26 -30.27 -24.51
N VAL A 220 40.00 -30.09 -25.61
CA VAL A 220 39.43 -29.99 -26.96
C VAL A 220 38.88 -31.34 -27.43
N GLU A 221 39.52 -32.45 -27.04
CA GLU A 221 39.12 -33.79 -27.49
C GLU A 221 37.82 -34.28 -26.85
N THR A 222 37.51 -33.83 -25.63
CA THR A 222 36.31 -34.24 -24.87
C THR A 222 35.16 -33.26 -25.01
N SER A 223 35.43 -32.04 -25.48
CA SER A 223 34.40 -31.02 -25.75
C SER A 223 33.63 -31.34 -27.03
N THR A 224 32.30 -31.43 -26.94
CA THR A 224 31.44 -31.85 -28.04
C THR A 224 30.26 -30.91 -28.26
N TRP A 225 29.62 -31.00 -29.43
CA TRP A 225 28.36 -30.31 -29.67
C TRP A 225 27.38 -31.21 -30.42
N THR A 226 26.09 -31.01 -30.16
CA THR A 226 25.00 -31.74 -30.82
C THR A 226 23.91 -30.79 -31.30
N ILE A 227 23.13 -31.22 -32.29
CA ILE A 227 21.95 -30.50 -32.79
C ILE A 227 20.76 -31.45 -32.81
N GLN A 228 19.66 -31.04 -32.19
CA GLN A 228 18.36 -31.71 -32.23
C GLN A 228 17.27 -30.71 -32.61
N ASN A 229 16.67 -30.90 -33.79
CA ASN A 229 15.70 -29.97 -34.37
C ASN A 229 16.27 -28.54 -34.49
N GLN A 230 15.81 -27.62 -33.65
CA GLN A 230 16.24 -26.21 -33.59
C GLN A 230 17.16 -25.93 -32.40
N ARG A 231 17.49 -26.92 -31.58
CA ARG A 231 18.32 -26.75 -30.38
C ARG A 231 19.72 -27.28 -30.62
N VAL A 232 20.71 -26.46 -30.31
CA VAL A 232 22.13 -26.81 -30.36
C VAL A 232 22.66 -26.79 -28.94
N GLU A 233 23.29 -27.89 -28.55
CA GLU A 233 23.90 -28.06 -27.23
C GLU A 233 25.41 -28.17 -27.41
N LEU A 234 26.16 -27.28 -26.75
CA LEU A 234 27.61 -27.26 -26.70
C LEU A 234 28.06 -27.67 -25.30
N ASN A 235 28.88 -28.70 -25.22
CA ASN A 235 29.48 -29.21 -23.98
C ASN A 235 30.99 -28.97 -24.01
N LEU A 236 31.51 -28.16 -23.08
CA LEU A 236 32.93 -27.86 -22.92
C LEU A 236 33.44 -28.50 -21.63
N THR A 237 34.52 -29.28 -21.72
CA THR A 237 35.20 -29.87 -20.55
C THR A 237 36.32 -28.96 -20.10
N LYS A 238 36.34 -28.57 -18.82
CA LYS A 238 37.38 -27.71 -18.24
C LYS A 238 38.64 -28.51 -17.93
N VAL A 239 39.80 -27.88 -18.08
CA VAL A 239 41.09 -28.47 -17.65
C VAL A 239 41.30 -28.32 -16.14
N GLU A 240 40.79 -27.23 -15.55
CA GLU A 240 40.88 -26.93 -14.13
C GLU A 240 39.49 -26.86 -13.48
N ASP A 241 39.38 -27.37 -12.26
CA ASP A 241 38.17 -27.28 -11.42
C ASP A 241 37.92 -25.84 -10.99
N GLN A 242 37.24 -25.07 -11.86
CA GLN A 242 36.98 -23.65 -11.65
C GLN A 242 35.56 -23.27 -12.06
N VAL A 243 34.91 -22.39 -11.28
CA VAL A 243 33.63 -21.77 -11.66
C VAL A 243 33.89 -20.56 -12.55
N TRP A 244 33.32 -20.57 -13.75
CA TRP A 244 33.46 -19.49 -14.73
C TRP A 244 32.32 -18.48 -14.57
N PRO A 245 32.57 -17.16 -14.54
CA PRO A 245 31.51 -16.16 -14.50
C PRO A 245 30.84 -15.95 -15.88
N GLN A 246 31.51 -16.37 -16.96
CA GLN A 246 31.05 -16.25 -18.36
C GLN A 246 31.78 -17.30 -19.21
N ILE A 247 31.20 -17.72 -20.33
CA ILE A 247 31.86 -18.70 -21.23
C ILE A 247 32.98 -18.03 -22.04
N VAL A 248 32.66 -16.90 -22.68
CA VAL A 248 33.59 -16.07 -23.46
C VAL A 248 33.79 -14.75 -22.75
N VAL A 249 35.04 -14.29 -22.63
CA VAL A 249 35.37 -13.05 -21.94
C VAL A 249 34.71 -11.85 -22.63
N GLY A 250 33.78 -11.19 -21.95
CA GLY A 250 33.06 -10.02 -22.45
C GLY A 250 31.78 -10.33 -23.22
N ASP A 251 31.36 -11.60 -23.28
CA ASP A 251 30.07 -11.99 -23.87
C ASP A 251 28.96 -12.06 -22.81
N ASN A 252 28.16 -10.99 -22.73
CA ASN A 252 27.04 -10.87 -21.79
C ASN A 252 25.69 -11.30 -22.41
N ARG A 253 25.69 -11.95 -23.58
CA ARG A 253 24.45 -12.34 -24.30
C ARG A 253 23.81 -13.62 -23.73
N GLY A 254 24.55 -14.38 -22.94
CA GLY A 254 24.11 -15.66 -22.38
C GLY A 254 23.70 -15.56 -20.92
N GLU A 255 22.60 -16.24 -20.56
CA GLU A 255 22.13 -16.32 -19.18
C GLU A 255 22.54 -17.63 -18.52
N MET A 256 23.15 -17.53 -17.33
CA MET A 256 23.51 -18.71 -16.53
C MET A 256 22.27 -19.26 -15.82
N THR A 257 21.82 -20.45 -16.22
CA THR A 257 20.71 -21.17 -15.60
C THR A 257 21.24 -22.27 -14.67
N MET A 258 20.50 -22.58 -13.61
CA MET A 258 20.83 -23.72 -12.75
C MET A 258 20.66 -25.04 -13.51
N ASP A 259 21.43 -26.07 -13.15
CA ASP A 259 21.35 -27.41 -13.75
C ASP A 259 19.90 -27.91 -13.74
N PRO A 260 19.34 -28.35 -14.90
CA PRO A 260 18.00 -28.93 -14.99
C PRO A 260 17.70 -30.01 -13.95
N VAL A 261 18.70 -30.80 -13.53
CA VAL A 261 18.55 -31.82 -12.49
C VAL A 261 18.30 -31.19 -11.12
N MET A 262 19.01 -30.09 -10.82
CA MET A 262 18.87 -29.35 -9.57
C MET A 262 17.55 -28.57 -9.54
N ILE A 263 17.13 -28.00 -10.68
CA ILE A 263 15.82 -27.35 -10.85
C ILE A 263 14.69 -28.37 -10.61
N ALA A 264 14.77 -29.56 -11.19
CA ALA A 264 13.78 -30.61 -10.97
C ALA A 264 13.69 -31.04 -9.50
N GLN A 265 14.83 -31.17 -8.80
CA GLN A 265 14.86 -31.50 -7.37
C GLN A 265 14.29 -30.37 -6.49
N ILE A 266 14.54 -29.11 -6.86
CA ILE A 266 13.98 -27.94 -6.17
C ILE A 266 12.47 -27.89 -6.42
N HIS A 267 12.01 -28.06 -7.65
CA HIS A 267 10.58 -28.15 -7.98
C HIS A 267 9.90 -29.31 -7.25
N GLU A 268 10.53 -30.49 -7.15
CA GLU A 268 9.97 -31.63 -6.42
C GLU A 268 9.85 -31.33 -4.91
N ARG A 269 10.87 -30.69 -4.32
CA ARG A 269 10.85 -30.29 -2.91
C ARG A 269 9.89 -29.15 -2.61
N LEU A 270 9.68 -28.25 -3.57
CA LEU A 270 8.81 -27.09 -3.45
C LEU A 270 7.41 -27.33 -4.02
N ALA A 271 7.15 -28.44 -4.70
CA ALA A 271 5.85 -28.76 -5.30
C ALA A 271 4.70 -28.73 -4.28
N GLY A 272 4.98 -29.13 -3.03
CA GLY A 272 4.03 -29.05 -1.93
C GLY A 272 3.74 -27.62 -1.44
N LEU A 273 4.57 -26.65 -1.81
CA LEU A 273 4.46 -25.23 -1.44
C LEU A 273 4.01 -24.35 -2.62
N THR A 274 4.11 -24.86 -3.86
CA THR A 274 3.76 -24.16 -5.11
C THR A 274 2.51 -24.74 -5.79
N SER A 275 1.75 -25.60 -5.10
CA SER A 275 0.47 -26.10 -5.58
C SER A 275 -0.59 -25.01 -5.44
N ASP A 276 -1.19 -24.57 -6.55
CA ASP A 276 -2.34 -23.66 -6.59
C ASP A 276 -3.59 -24.21 -5.87
N GLN A 277 -3.55 -25.49 -5.48
CA GLN A 277 -4.53 -26.05 -4.55
C GLN A 277 -4.03 -25.90 -3.11
N MET A 278 -4.44 -24.80 -2.47
CA MET A 278 -4.51 -24.71 -1.02
C MET A 278 -5.47 -25.81 -0.54
N ASN A 279 -4.90 -26.90 -0.02
CA ASN A 279 -5.56 -27.97 0.73
C ASN A 279 -6.92 -28.44 0.16
N PRO A 280 -6.96 -29.44 -0.75
CA PRO A 280 -8.19 -29.95 -1.35
C PRO A 280 -9.20 -30.53 -0.34
N ASP A 281 -8.80 -30.76 0.90
CA ASP A 281 -9.68 -31.23 1.97
C ASP A 281 -9.26 -30.66 3.35
N PRO A 282 -9.97 -29.65 3.90
CA PRO A 282 -9.65 -29.07 5.20
C PRO A 282 -10.10 -29.93 6.40
N ASP A 283 -10.80 -31.05 6.18
CA ASP A 283 -11.33 -31.90 7.25
C ASP A 283 -10.80 -33.35 7.23
N GLU A 284 -10.08 -33.80 6.21
CA GLU A 284 -9.36 -35.08 6.25
C GLU A 284 -7.99 -34.96 6.97
N GLY A 285 -8.04 -35.11 8.29
CA GLY A 285 -7.03 -35.94 8.96
C GLY A 285 -5.78 -35.28 9.52
N LYS A 286 -5.80 -33.98 9.87
CA LYS A 286 -4.87 -33.41 10.86
C LYS A 286 -5.64 -32.47 11.78
N GLU A 287 -5.54 -32.71 13.08
CA GLU A 287 -6.02 -31.80 14.12
C GLU A 287 -5.60 -30.38 13.73
N LYS A 288 -6.58 -29.51 13.44
CA LYS A 288 -6.31 -28.09 13.21
C LYS A 288 -5.49 -27.63 14.43
N PRO A 289 -4.30 -27.01 14.24
CA PRO A 289 -3.44 -26.63 15.38
C PRO A 289 -4.08 -25.56 16.28
N TYR A 290 -5.27 -25.09 15.87
CA TYR A 290 -6.14 -24.19 16.58
C TYR A 290 -7.57 -24.75 16.54
N ASN A 291 -8.33 -24.49 17.60
CA ASN A 291 -9.74 -24.85 17.65
C ASN A 291 -10.54 -23.80 16.86
N SER A 292 -11.15 -24.18 15.74
CA SER A 292 -11.98 -23.26 14.94
C SER A 292 -13.24 -22.77 15.66
N GLN A 293 -13.65 -23.41 16.77
CA GLN A 293 -14.71 -22.90 17.65
C GLN A 293 -14.24 -21.78 18.58
N GLN A 294 -12.92 -21.50 18.62
CA GLN A 294 -12.34 -20.37 19.37
C GLN A 294 -12.06 -19.16 18.47
N LEU A 295 -12.30 -19.25 17.16
CA LEU A 295 -12.19 -18.12 16.25
C LEU A 295 -13.37 -17.17 16.52
N GLU A 296 -13.07 -15.94 16.86
CA GLU A 296 -14.07 -14.87 17.00
C GLU A 296 -14.29 -14.19 15.63
N ASP A 297 -15.38 -13.42 15.47
CA ASP A 297 -15.67 -12.70 14.23
C ASP A 297 -14.52 -11.77 13.78
N CYS A 298 -13.63 -11.41 14.70
CA CYS A 298 -12.46 -10.58 14.44
C CYS A 298 -11.22 -11.37 13.93
N ASP A 299 -11.32 -12.68 13.80
CA ASP A 299 -10.27 -13.57 13.27
C ASP A 299 -10.55 -14.01 11.82
N VAL A 300 -11.66 -13.56 11.23
CA VAL A 300 -12.01 -13.84 9.83
C VAL A 300 -11.02 -13.12 8.91
N TYR A 301 -10.43 -13.88 7.98
CA TYR A 301 -9.52 -13.34 6.98
C TYR A 301 -10.32 -12.62 5.88
N PRO A 302 -9.97 -11.39 5.50
CA PRO A 302 -10.60 -10.71 4.37
C PRO A 302 -10.35 -11.48 3.06
N GLU A 303 -11.31 -11.40 2.13
CA GLU A 303 -11.21 -12.05 0.81
C GLU A 303 -10.20 -11.35 -0.10
N ASP A 304 -10.00 -10.05 0.09
CA ASP A 304 -9.12 -9.20 -0.70
C ASP A 304 -7.97 -8.63 0.15
N ASP A 305 -6.78 -8.48 -0.44
CA ASP A 305 -5.64 -7.85 0.23
C ASP A 305 -5.94 -6.37 0.56
N SER A 306 -5.77 -6.01 1.82
CA SER A 306 -5.82 -4.61 2.25
C SER A 306 -4.48 -3.93 1.97
N THR A 307 -4.52 -2.77 1.32
CA THR A 307 -3.30 -2.04 0.93
C THR A 307 -3.35 -0.59 1.37
N LEU A 308 -2.18 -0.05 1.71
CA LEU A 308 -1.93 1.35 1.94
C LEU A 308 -1.03 1.88 0.82
N MET A 309 -1.55 2.83 0.04
CA MET A 309 -0.91 3.35 -1.16
C MET A 309 -0.72 4.86 -1.06
N ARG A 310 0.43 5.35 -1.53
CA ARG A 310 0.73 6.79 -1.71
C ARG A 310 0.81 7.11 -3.20
N PHE A 311 -0.17 7.85 -3.68
CA PHE A 311 -0.30 8.31 -5.06
C PHE A 311 0.36 9.67 -5.26
N ASP A 312 1.20 9.79 -6.27
CA ASP A 312 1.69 11.09 -6.71
C ASP A 312 0.61 11.78 -7.57
N GLY A 313 0.26 13.01 -7.19
CA GLY A 313 -0.84 13.75 -7.81
C GLY A 313 -0.52 14.28 -9.21
N ASP A 314 0.71 14.17 -9.68
CA ASP A 314 1.17 14.72 -10.95
C ASP A 314 1.52 13.67 -11.99
N THR A 315 2.13 12.58 -11.57
CA THR A 315 2.55 11.45 -12.40
C THR A 315 1.53 10.31 -12.38
N HIS A 316 0.56 10.35 -11.47
CA HIS A 316 -0.46 9.31 -11.21
C HIS A 316 0.09 7.97 -10.71
N LYS A 317 1.41 7.87 -10.54
CA LYS A 317 2.06 6.65 -10.10
C LYS A 317 1.86 6.41 -8.61
N ILE A 318 1.81 5.15 -8.24
CA ILE A 318 1.94 4.72 -6.85
C ILE A 318 3.42 4.84 -6.47
N THR A 319 3.74 5.83 -5.63
CA THR A 319 5.11 6.04 -5.15
C THR A 319 5.52 5.02 -4.09
N HIS A 320 4.55 4.59 -3.27
CA HIS A 320 4.76 3.63 -2.19
C HIS A 320 3.50 2.79 -2.01
N LYS A 321 3.68 1.48 -1.83
CA LYS A 321 2.61 0.52 -1.59
C LYS A 321 3.03 -0.44 -0.50
N THR A 322 2.15 -0.66 0.47
CA THR A 322 2.32 -1.63 1.54
C THR A 322 1.05 -2.46 1.66
N ASN A 323 1.19 -3.78 1.70
CA ASN A 323 0.10 -4.67 2.09
C ASN A 323 -0.05 -4.55 3.62
N THR A 324 -1.24 -4.15 4.08
CA THR A 324 -1.58 -4.08 5.51
C THR A 324 -2.06 -5.43 6.04
N GLY A 325 -2.17 -6.45 5.19
CA GLY A 325 -2.51 -7.82 5.52
C GLY A 325 -3.86 -7.91 6.21
N SER A 326 -3.94 -8.78 7.22
CA SER A 326 -5.07 -8.88 8.14
C SER A 326 -5.09 -7.80 9.23
N HIS A 327 -4.21 -6.79 9.17
CA HIS A 327 -4.19 -5.71 10.16
C HIS A 327 -5.38 -4.78 9.94
N GLN A 328 -6.50 -5.11 10.59
CA GLN A 328 -7.75 -4.37 10.53
C GLN A 328 -7.55 -2.87 10.82
N PHE A 329 -8.14 -2.03 9.99
CA PHE A 329 -8.22 -0.60 10.25
C PHE A 329 -9.10 -0.32 11.49
N LEU A 330 -8.55 0.37 12.49
CA LEU A 330 -9.25 0.69 13.72
C LEU A 330 -9.86 2.09 13.70
N PHE A 331 -9.06 3.11 13.33
CA PHE A 331 -9.45 4.51 13.19
C PHE A 331 -8.32 5.37 12.62
N PHE A 332 -8.63 6.63 12.31
CA PHE A 332 -7.62 7.67 12.02
C PHE A 332 -7.75 8.85 12.99
N ALA A 333 -6.65 9.56 13.24
CA ALA A 333 -6.61 10.69 14.15
C ALA A 333 -5.61 11.77 13.71
N ALA A 334 -5.98 13.04 13.84
CA ALA A 334 -5.07 14.15 13.61
C ALA A 334 -4.19 14.36 14.87
N LEU A 335 -2.93 13.91 14.81
CA LEU A 335 -1.97 14.06 15.92
C LEU A 335 -1.22 15.39 15.87
N GLY A 336 -1.09 15.98 14.67
CA GLY A 336 -0.46 17.27 14.45
C GLY A 336 -1.11 18.01 13.30
N LYS A 337 -0.91 19.33 13.25
CA LYS A 337 -1.46 20.20 12.19
C LYS A 337 -0.69 20.08 10.86
N ASP A 338 0.61 19.79 10.95
CA ASP A 338 1.56 19.84 9.82
C ASP A 338 1.77 18.47 9.17
N LYS A 339 1.07 17.42 9.61
CA LYS A 339 1.17 16.07 9.04
C LYS A 339 -0.23 15.55 8.64
N PRO A 340 -0.32 14.58 7.72
CA PRO A 340 -1.58 13.89 7.44
C PRO A 340 -2.14 13.23 8.71
N PRO A 341 -3.44 12.92 8.79
CA PRO A 341 -3.97 12.15 9.90
C PRO A 341 -3.21 10.83 10.07
N ALA A 342 -2.87 10.47 11.30
CA ALA A 342 -2.31 9.16 11.58
C ALA A 342 -3.41 8.10 11.46
N LEU A 343 -3.03 6.88 11.10
CA LEU A 343 -3.91 5.73 10.98
C LEU A 343 -3.54 4.69 12.05
N CYS A 344 -4.55 4.08 12.66
CA CYS A 344 -4.38 3.05 13.67
C CYS A 344 -4.80 1.69 13.10
N LEU A 345 -3.86 0.75 13.03
CA LEU A 345 -4.10 -0.62 12.57
C LEU A 345 -4.01 -1.58 13.74
N ARG A 346 -4.81 -2.65 13.69
CA ARG A 346 -4.73 -3.75 14.65
C ARG A 346 -3.49 -4.59 14.36
N HIS A 347 -2.63 -4.77 15.35
CA HIS A 347 -1.57 -5.77 15.31
C HIS A 347 -1.76 -6.71 16.50
N ASP A 348 -2.15 -7.96 16.24
CA ASP A 348 -2.57 -8.93 17.24
C ASP A 348 -3.69 -8.37 18.15
N VAL A 349 -3.39 -8.13 19.42
CA VAL A 349 -4.31 -7.56 20.40
C VAL A 349 -4.20 -6.04 20.50
N ASP A 350 -3.15 -5.44 19.95
CA ASP A 350 -2.80 -4.02 20.12
C ASP A 350 -3.31 -3.16 18.96
N GLY A 351 -3.46 -1.85 19.21
CA GLY A 351 -3.66 -0.85 18.17
C GLY A 351 -2.38 -0.07 17.92
N ILE A 352 -1.79 -0.20 16.75
CA ILE A 352 -0.52 0.47 16.37
C ILE A 352 -0.85 1.71 15.56
N VAL A 353 -0.31 2.86 15.97
CA VAL A 353 -0.53 4.16 15.31
C VAL A 353 0.63 4.47 14.38
N TRP A 354 0.32 4.63 13.11
CA TRP A 354 1.23 4.97 12.03
C TRP A 354 0.96 6.39 11.55
N GLN A 355 1.99 7.22 11.53
CA GLN A 355 1.96 8.59 11.06
C GLN A 355 2.53 8.65 9.64
N PRO A 356 1.72 8.99 8.62
CA PRO A 356 2.24 9.28 7.30
C PRO A 356 3.11 10.54 7.29
N GLU A 357 4.10 10.58 6.41
CA GLU A 357 4.91 11.76 6.12
C GLU A 357 4.40 12.53 4.90
N ASN A 358 4.68 13.84 4.85
CA ASN A 358 4.31 14.67 3.69
C ASN A 358 5.21 14.33 2.49
N GLU A 359 6.52 14.46 2.72
CA GLU A 359 7.56 14.16 1.76
C GLU A 359 8.20 12.82 2.14
N CYS A 360 8.43 11.97 1.14
CA CYS A 360 9.21 10.76 1.36
C CYS A 360 10.08 10.47 0.14
N LYS A 361 11.31 10.06 0.39
CA LYS A 361 12.25 9.62 -0.66
C LYS A 361 11.98 8.14 -0.95
N GLU A 362 12.20 7.71 -2.20
CA GLU A 362 11.86 6.36 -2.69
C GLU A 362 12.36 5.19 -1.82
N MET A 363 13.47 5.35 -1.08
CA MET A 363 14.03 4.29 -0.22
C MET A 363 13.57 4.34 1.25
N GLN A 364 12.72 5.29 1.64
CA GLN A 364 12.25 5.45 3.02
C GLN A 364 10.79 5.01 3.15
N SER A 365 10.45 4.43 4.30
CA SER A 365 9.04 4.16 4.62
C SER A 365 8.31 5.48 4.83
N PRO A 366 7.24 5.77 4.08
CA PRO A 366 6.43 6.97 4.29
C PRO A 366 5.54 6.89 5.53
N TRP A 367 5.58 5.77 6.25
CA TRP A 367 4.82 5.50 7.46
C TRP A 367 5.76 5.32 8.64
N GLN A 368 5.55 6.10 9.70
CA GLN A 368 6.33 6.01 10.95
C GLN A 368 5.46 5.55 12.11
N HIS A 369 5.93 4.58 12.88
CA HIS A 369 5.29 4.20 14.13
C HIS A 369 5.45 5.34 15.15
N VAL A 370 4.34 5.77 15.77
CA VAL A 370 4.35 6.88 16.76
C VAL A 370 3.73 6.52 18.09
N SER A 371 2.88 5.50 18.16
CA SER A 371 2.28 5.05 19.43
C SER A 371 1.68 3.66 19.34
N THR A 372 1.46 3.04 20.50
CA THR A 372 0.81 1.74 20.64
C THR A 372 -0.23 1.80 21.74
N PHE A 373 -1.48 1.48 21.42
CA PHE A 373 -2.56 1.27 22.39
C PHE A 373 -2.63 -0.23 22.74
N ASN A 374 -2.06 -0.58 23.89
CA ASN A 374 -1.99 -1.97 24.34
C ASN A 374 -3.40 -2.58 24.54
N ALA A 375 -3.59 -3.81 24.07
CA ALA A 375 -4.83 -4.58 24.07
C ALA A 375 -6.02 -3.89 23.37
N PHE A 376 -5.80 -2.79 22.64
CA PHE A 376 -6.88 -1.97 22.11
C PHE A 376 -7.63 -2.63 20.95
N GLY A 377 -6.95 -3.42 20.11
CA GLY A 377 -7.61 -4.18 19.04
C GLY A 377 -8.65 -5.14 19.60
N TYR A 378 -8.29 -5.89 20.64
CA TYR A 378 -9.21 -6.80 21.34
C TYR A 378 -10.36 -6.05 22.02
N VAL A 379 -10.03 -4.97 22.75
CA VAL A 379 -11.03 -4.15 23.44
C VAL A 379 -12.03 -3.55 22.45
N GLN A 380 -11.56 -3.03 21.32
CA GLN A 380 -12.40 -2.42 20.30
C GLN A 380 -13.35 -3.46 19.67
N ALA A 381 -12.85 -4.65 19.34
CA ALA A 381 -13.65 -5.75 18.82
C ALA A 381 -14.77 -6.18 19.78
N SER A 382 -14.54 -6.16 21.10
CA SER A 382 -15.58 -6.48 22.11
C SER A 382 -16.74 -5.47 22.16
N LYS A 383 -16.61 -4.29 21.54
CA LYS A 383 -17.61 -3.21 21.56
C LYS A 383 -18.48 -3.24 20.30
N GLN A 384 -19.50 -4.10 20.33
CA GLN A 384 -20.43 -4.32 19.21
C GLN A 384 -21.27 -3.09 18.84
N ASN A 385 -21.58 -2.21 19.80
CA ASN A 385 -22.35 -0.99 19.55
C ASN A 385 -21.48 0.24 19.26
N ARG A 386 -20.20 0.05 18.91
CA ARG A 386 -19.27 1.14 18.62
C ARG A 386 -19.69 1.88 17.34
N LYS A 387 -19.72 3.21 17.42
CA LYS A 387 -19.92 4.10 16.26
C LYS A 387 -18.70 4.94 15.93
N PHE A 388 -17.98 5.42 16.95
CA PHE A 388 -16.78 6.25 16.75
C PHE A 388 -15.63 5.73 17.57
N THR A 389 -14.42 5.87 17.02
CA THR A 389 -13.17 5.66 17.75
C THR A 389 -12.27 6.86 17.50
N VAL A 390 -11.74 7.46 18.56
CA VAL A 390 -10.81 8.60 18.47
C VAL A 390 -9.68 8.43 19.48
N CYS A 391 -8.58 9.14 19.30
CA CYS A 391 -7.54 9.26 20.33
C CYS A 391 -7.16 10.71 20.56
N ALA A 392 -6.59 10.97 21.73
CA ALA A 392 -5.96 12.24 22.04
C ALA A 392 -4.80 12.50 21.06
N PRO A 393 -4.55 13.75 20.63
CA PRO A 393 -3.44 14.07 19.72
C PRO A 393 -2.06 13.69 20.25
N ASP A 394 -1.90 13.63 21.57
CA ASP A 394 -0.67 13.17 22.26
C ASP A 394 -0.65 11.66 22.54
N CYS A 395 -1.64 10.92 22.02
CA CYS A 395 -1.85 9.49 22.23
C CYS A 395 -1.95 9.05 23.70
N SER A 396 -2.23 9.97 24.63
CA SER A 396 -2.34 9.65 26.07
C SER A 396 -3.55 8.76 26.40
N PHE A 397 -4.60 8.82 25.59
CA PHE A 397 -5.77 7.95 25.69
C PHE A 397 -6.46 7.75 24.34
N ALA A 398 -7.21 6.65 24.25
CA ALA A 398 -8.14 6.37 23.17
C ALA A 398 -9.58 6.30 23.71
N VAL A 399 -10.56 6.60 22.88
CA VAL A 399 -11.98 6.61 23.23
C VAL A 399 -12.75 5.78 22.23
N ILE A 400 -13.56 4.86 22.73
CA ILE A 400 -14.56 4.13 21.94
C ILE A 400 -15.92 4.68 22.35
N CYS A 401 -16.68 5.16 21.38
CA CYS A 401 -18.00 5.73 21.61
C CYS A 401 -19.06 4.84 20.99
N ASP A 402 -20.07 4.48 21.80
CA ASP A 402 -21.21 3.70 21.33
C ASP A 402 -22.14 4.55 20.45
N ILE A 403 -23.13 3.93 19.82
CA ILE A 403 -24.17 4.61 19.04
C ILE A 403 -24.98 5.58 19.91
N TRP A 404 -25.17 5.25 21.20
CA TRP A 404 -25.89 6.04 22.20
C TRP A 404 -25.23 5.92 23.58
N ARG A 405 -25.47 6.92 24.44
CA ARG A 405 -25.21 6.97 25.89
C ARG A 405 -23.78 6.82 26.40
N HIS A 406 -22.90 6.01 25.81
CA HIS A 406 -21.63 5.67 26.45
C HIS A 406 -20.42 6.02 25.60
N ALA A 407 -19.42 6.61 26.25
CA ALA A 407 -18.06 6.70 25.74
C ALA A 407 -17.08 6.06 26.74
N TYR A 408 -16.28 5.11 26.27
CA TYR A 408 -15.28 4.41 27.07
C TYR A 408 -13.91 5.02 26.79
N VAL A 409 -13.27 5.57 27.82
CA VAL A 409 -11.95 6.22 27.75
C VAL A 409 -10.90 5.25 28.29
N TYR A 410 -9.92 4.90 27.45
CA TYR A 410 -8.83 3.98 27.73
C TYR A 410 -7.52 4.74 27.78
N ARG A 411 -6.90 4.80 28.95
CA ARG A 411 -5.67 5.58 29.18
C ARG A 411 -4.44 4.70 29.09
N GLN A 412 -3.37 5.28 28.53
CA GLN A 412 -2.05 4.69 28.56
C GLN A 412 -1.58 4.47 30.01
N PRO A 413 -0.70 3.49 30.26
CA PRO A 413 -0.17 3.22 31.59
C PRO A 413 0.53 4.47 32.17
N ALA A 414 0.04 4.94 33.32
CA ALA A 414 0.67 6.04 34.05
C ALA A 414 1.40 5.50 35.29
N ALA A 415 2.54 6.11 35.63
CA ALA A 415 3.29 5.78 36.83
C ALA A 415 2.43 5.99 38.09
N ILE A 416 2.46 5.01 39.00
CA ILE A 416 1.79 5.09 40.30
C ILE A 416 2.79 5.42 41.39
N SER A 417 2.40 6.31 42.31
CA SER A 417 3.26 6.74 43.43
C SER A 417 3.59 5.62 44.42
N SER A 418 2.72 4.61 44.51
CA SER A 418 2.91 3.42 45.35
C SER A 418 2.84 2.15 44.50
N PRO A 419 3.92 1.36 44.39
CA PRO A 419 3.95 0.13 43.61
C PRO A 419 2.88 -0.86 44.07
N LEU A 420 2.10 -1.40 43.13
CA LEU A 420 1.18 -2.49 43.42
C LEU A 420 1.97 -3.80 43.38
N ARG A 421 1.89 -4.61 44.44
CA ARG A 421 2.58 -5.91 44.49
C ARG A 421 1.58 -7.03 44.24
N ASN A 422 1.81 -7.82 43.19
CA ASN A 422 1.05 -9.05 42.98
C ASN A 422 1.33 -10.00 44.16
N ARG A 423 0.26 -10.39 44.88
CA ARG A 423 0.36 -11.22 46.08
C ARG A 423 0.82 -12.65 45.81
N LYS A 424 0.60 -13.18 44.59
CA LYS A 424 0.97 -14.55 44.21
C LYS A 424 2.42 -14.64 43.72
N ASP A 425 2.83 -13.70 42.88
CA ASP A 425 4.10 -13.82 42.14
C ASP A 425 5.16 -12.80 42.61
N GLY A 426 4.82 -11.95 43.57
CA GLY A 426 5.72 -10.94 44.14
C GLY A 426 6.08 -9.77 43.21
N ARG A 427 5.68 -9.83 41.93
CA ARG A 427 5.95 -8.82 40.90
C ARG A 427 5.39 -7.46 41.30
N GLN A 428 6.23 -6.44 41.24
CA GLN A 428 5.83 -5.04 41.44
C GLN A 428 5.36 -4.44 40.11
N VAL A 429 4.20 -3.81 40.14
CA VAL A 429 3.58 -3.08 39.04
C VAL A 429 3.69 -1.61 39.39
N ASN A 430 4.48 -0.88 38.61
CA ASN A 430 4.79 0.54 38.82
C ASN A 430 3.95 1.45 37.93
N THR A 431 3.15 0.89 37.02
CA THR A 431 2.27 1.62 36.10
C THR A 431 0.90 0.97 36.05
N VAL A 432 -0.16 1.79 35.93
CA VAL A 432 -1.54 1.30 35.82
C VAL A 432 -2.23 2.01 34.67
N ALA A 433 -2.80 1.25 33.74
CA ALA A 433 -3.75 1.76 32.76
C ALA A 433 -5.14 1.89 33.40
N LYS A 434 -5.88 2.95 33.06
CA LYS A 434 -7.21 3.22 33.61
C LYS A 434 -8.25 3.19 32.49
N GLN A 435 -9.38 2.57 32.78
CA GLN A 435 -10.59 2.67 31.97
C GLN A 435 -11.61 3.53 32.70
N GLN A 436 -12.25 4.46 31.99
CA GLN A 436 -13.35 5.28 32.48
C GLN A 436 -14.55 5.12 31.55
N VAL A 437 -15.76 5.17 32.09
CA VAL A 437 -17.00 5.18 31.31
C VAL A 437 -17.68 6.51 31.53
N VAL A 438 -17.85 7.25 30.46
CA VAL A 438 -18.65 8.48 30.42
C VAL A 438 -20.06 8.07 30.02
N SER A 439 -21.01 8.24 30.94
CA SER A 439 -22.43 8.02 30.66
C SER A 439 -23.09 9.37 30.41
N LEU A 440 -23.61 9.56 29.19
CA LEU A 440 -24.38 10.73 28.79
C LEU A 440 -25.77 10.65 29.41
N GLU A 441 -26.31 11.80 29.78
CA GLU A 441 -27.67 11.89 30.35
C GLU A 441 -28.74 11.63 29.28
N CYS A 442 -28.49 12.01 28.02
CA CYS A 442 -29.41 11.77 26.93
C CYS A 442 -29.22 10.38 26.31
N THR A 443 -30.29 9.89 25.68
CA THR A 443 -30.32 8.61 24.98
C THR A 443 -30.21 8.77 23.46
N ASP A 444 -29.93 9.98 23.02
CA ASP A 444 -29.87 10.39 21.61
C ASP A 444 -28.72 9.69 20.89
N HIS A 445 -28.85 9.62 19.56
CA HIS A 445 -27.76 9.18 18.72
C HIS A 445 -26.58 10.14 18.81
N ILE A 446 -25.38 9.57 18.90
CA ILE A 446 -24.14 10.32 18.82
C ILE A 446 -23.85 10.57 17.33
N TYR A 447 -23.64 11.82 16.94
CA TYR A 447 -23.38 12.24 15.56
C TYR A 447 -21.91 12.55 15.30
N GLY A 448 -21.14 12.88 16.32
CA GLY A 448 -19.72 13.16 16.16
C GLY A 448 -18.96 13.16 17.46
N VAL A 449 -17.69 12.78 17.38
CA VAL A 449 -16.78 12.76 18.52
C VAL A 449 -15.44 13.36 18.10
N ARG A 450 -14.92 14.27 18.92
CA ARG A 450 -13.56 14.81 18.79
C ARG A 450 -12.94 14.96 20.16
N THR A 451 -11.61 14.89 20.22
CA THR A 451 -10.90 15.03 21.48
C THR A 451 -9.66 15.90 21.32
N THR A 452 -9.38 16.68 22.34
CA THR A 452 -8.07 17.28 22.59
C THR A 452 -7.30 16.38 23.57
N ALA A 453 -6.14 16.82 24.04
CA ALA A 453 -5.41 16.13 25.11
C ALA A 453 -6.15 16.15 26.47
N GLN A 454 -7.14 17.03 26.65
CA GLN A 454 -7.79 17.26 27.95
C GLN A 454 -9.31 17.28 27.91
N THR A 455 -9.92 17.25 26.73
CA THR A 455 -11.38 17.39 26.59
C THR A 455 -11.89 16.52 25.47
N LEU A 456 -12.89 15.71 25.81
CA LEU A 456 -13.67 14.91 24.87
C LEU A 456 -14.97 15.64 24.54
N PHE A 457 -15.15 15.97 23.27
CA PHE A 457 -16.37 16.57 22.73
C PHE A 457 -17.25 15.49 22.09
N ILE A 458 -18.51 15.42 22.51
CA ILE A 458 -19.49 14.46 21.99
C ILE A 458 -20.73 15.24 21.55
N LEU A 459 -21.03 15.19 20.25
CA LEU A 459 -22.20 15.82 19.66
C LEU A 459 -23.34 14.80 19.58
N THR A 460 -24.47 15.14 20.20
CA THR A 460 -25.75 14.43 20.05
C THR A 460 -26.74 15.29 19.26
N GLU A 461 -27.96 14.79 19.06
CA GLU A 461 -29.02 15.55 18.36
C GLU A 461 -29.33 16.88 19.04
N SER A 462 -29.31 16.87 20.37
CA SER A 462 -29.79 17.97 21.20
C SER A 462 -28.69 18.72 21.95
N VAL A 463 -27.54 18.07 22.22
CA VAL A 463 -26.52 18.59 23.14
C VAL A 463 -25.10 18.35 22.60
N LEU A 464 -24.22 19.33 22.79
CA LEU A 464 -22.77 19.16 22.66
C LEU A 464 -22.17 19.02 24.07
N TYR A 465 -21.72 17.81 24.42
CA TYR A 465 -21.03 17.55 25.67
C TYR A 465 -19.55 17.87 25.54
N ALA A 466 -18.99 18.53 26.55
CA ALA A 466 -17.55 18.74 26.70
C ALA A 466 -17.09 18.11 28.03
N VAL A 467 -16.47 16.94 27.94
CA VAL A 467 -16.08 16.12 29.08
C VAL A 467 -14.60 16.31 29.35
N HIS A 468 -14.26 16.83 30.53
CA HIS A 468 -12.87 17.01 30.91
C HIS A 468 -12.22 15.66 31.25
N ILE A 469 -11.06 15.39 30.65
CA ILE A 469 -10.30 14.15 30.79
C ILE A 469 -9.05 14.47 31.61
N ASN A 470 -9.11 14.18 32.93
CA ASN A 470 -8.07 14.53 33.92
C ASN A 470 -6.74 13.84 33.75
#